data_AF-A0A7J9RIP3-F1
#
_entry.id   AF-A0A7J9RIP3-F1
#
_cell.length_a   1.000
_cell.length_b   1.000
_cell.length_c   1.000
_cell.angle_alpha   90.00
_cell.angle_beta   90.00
_cell.angle_gamma   90.00
#
_symmetry.space_group_name_H-M   'P 1'
#
loop_
_entity.id
_entity.type
_entity.pdbx_description
1 polymer ?
#
loop_
_entity_poly.entity_id
_entity_poly.type
_entity_poly.pdbx_seq_one_letter_code
_entity_poly.pdbx_strand_id
1 'polypeptide(L)'
;STFLAVGTYTVQSSPTQSPATPTTQIVLAHVYWDGGSTAPQVLRQAMGNGSEIHSLARTYDGGAVVATNQEFYIVSIDSVQMQAFASTVMVYECEHNRAWLFGARGSESILRIDISTGESTSKNLPYPLPLQSTAGMIEGDVLYIHGFDSNGKADRISLDLTLEGSLSSGRGFLNFAFIVVGVIMIATQAYLMVEKAMHLKKA
;
A
#
# COMPACT_ATOMS: atom_id res chain seq x y z
N SER A 1 6.75 -6.77 29.56
CA SER A 1 6.20 -6.64 28.20
C SER A 1 7.19 -5.92 27.30
N THR A 2 7.22 -6.26 26.02
CA THR A 2 8.05 -5.57 25.02
C THR A 2 7.14 -4.70 24.15
N PHE A 3 7.58 -3.47 23.92
CA PHE A 3 6.89 -2.44 23.18
C PHE A 3 7.78 -1.98 22.04
N LEU A 4 7.16 -1.64 20.92
CA LEU A 4 7.82 -0.92 19.85
C LEU A 4 7.37 0.55 19.93
N ALA A 5 8.34 1.44 20.16
CA ALA A 5 8.15 2.88 20.18
C ALA A 5 8.71 3.47 18.89
N VAL A 6 7.91 4.29 18.23
CA VAL A 6 8.27 4.99 17.01
C VAL A 6 8.00 6.47 17.21
N GLY A 7 8.92 7.32 16.80
CA GLY A 7 8.71 8.76 16.86
C GLY A 7 9.78 9.54 16.13
N THR A 8 9.63 10.86 16.17
CA THR A 8 10.64 11.81 15.69
C THR A 8 11.24 12.54 16.86
N TYR A 9 12.55 12.76 16.82
CA TYR A 9 13.26 13.59 17.77
C TYR A 9 13.93 14.75 17.04
N THR A 10 13.77 15.95 17.59
CA THR A 10 14.26 17.18 16.99
C THR A 10 15.44 17.69 17.83
N VAL A 11 16.60 17.87 17.20
CA VAL A 11 17.82 18.33 17.87
C VAL A 11 18.47 19.49 17.15
N GLN A 12 19.10 20.37 17.94
CA GLN A 12 20.13 21.25 17.42
C GLN A 12 21.42 20.45 17.28
N SER A 13 21.74 20.10 16.04
CA SER A 13 22.92 19.36 15.64
C SER A 13 24.22 20.19 15.73
N SER A 14 24.13 21.51 15.89
CA SER A 14 25.26 22.42 16.08
C SER A 14 24.90 23.63 16.95
N PRO A 15 25.83 24.18 17.77
CA PRO A 15 25.64 25.43 18.49
C PRO A 15 25.32 26.65 17.60
N THR A 16 25.66 26.57 16.30
CA THR A 16 25.41 27.62 15.31
C THR A 16 24.12 27.42 14.52
N GLN A 17 23.40 26.31 14.75
CA GLN A 17 22.16 26.01 14.04
C GLN A 17 21.03 26.94 14.50
N SER A 18 20.31 27.53 13.55
CA SER A 18 19.13 28.35 13.86
C SER A 18 18.06 27.49 14.56
N PRO A 19 17.47 27.95 15.68
CA PRO A 19 16.34 27.29 16.31
C PRO A 19 15.12 27.13 15.38
N ALA A 20 15.00 27.97 14.34
CA ALA A 20 13.91 27.90 13.37
C ALA A 20 14.11 26.82 12.28
N THR A 21 15.29 26.21 12.20
CA THR A 21 15.60 25.15 11.23
C THR A 21 16.27 23.98 11.94
N PRO A 22 15.59 23.31 12.88
CA PRO A 22 16.19 22.22 13.63
C PRO A 22 16.32 20.96 12.77
N THR A 23 17.19 20.04 13.18
CA THR A 23 17.34 18.75 12.50
C THR A 23 16.40 17.75 13.12
N THR A 24 15.57 17.10 12.30
CA THR A 24 14.68 16.02 12.73
C THR A 24 15.31 14.67 12.40
N GLN A 25 15.17 13.73 13.32
CA GLN A 25 15.61 12.36 13.15
C GLN A 25 14.48 11.42 13.58
N ILE A 26 14.39 10.27 12.91
CA ILE A 26 13.43 9.23 13.26
C ILE A 26 14.06 8.31 14.30
N VAL A 27 13.32 7.96 15.34
CA VAL A 27 13.70 6.97 16.35
C VAL A 27 12.75 5.79 16.28
N LEU A 28 13.34 4.61 16.21
CA LEU A 28 12.66 3.33 16.32
C LEU A 28 13.29 2.60 17.50
N ALA A 29 12.53 2.32 18.55
CA ALA A 29 13.04 1.75 19.78
C ALA A 29 12.23 0.55 20.26
N HIS A 30 12.91 -0.54 20.61
CA HIS A 30 12.32 -1.61 21.40
C HIS A 30 12.49 -1.31 22.86
N VAL A 31 11.36 -1.20 23.55
CA VAL A 31 11.29 -0.83 24.95
C VAL A 31 10.75 -2.04 25.72
N TYR A 32 11.51 -2.52 26.69
CA TYR A 32 11.02 -3.47 27.67
C TYR A 32 10.51 -2.71 28.89
N TRP A 33 9.29 -3.04 29.31
CA TRP A 33 8.76 -2.58 30.58
C TRP A 33 7.88 -3.66 31.21
N ASP A 34 8.17 -4.02 32.45
CA ASP A 34 7.44 -5.03 33.21
C ASP A 34 6.13 -4.49 33.82
N GLY A 35 5.85 -3.19 33.65
CA GLY A 35 4.67 -2.53 34.23
C GLY A 35 4.82 -2.21 35.72
N GLY A 36 6.00 -2.47 36.30
CA GLY A 36 6.30 -2.21 37.70
C GLY A 36 6.85 -0.81 37.95
N SER A 37 7.54 -0.65 39.08
CA SER A 37 8.16 0.61 39.51
C SER A 37 9.50 0.91 38.83
N THR A 38 10.00 0.00 37.98
CA THR A 38 11.24 0.23 37.24
C THR A 38 10.95 1.05 35.98
N ALA A 39 11.89 1.95 35.63
CA ALA A 39 11.76 2.73 34.41
C ALA A 39 11.85 1.80 33.17
N PRO A 40 11.08 2.08 32.10
CA PRO A 40 11.20 1.35 30.84
C PRO A 40 12.64 1.34 30.32
N GLN A 41 13.10 0.18 29.84
CA GLN A 41 14.46 0.00 29.32
C GLN A 41 14.44 -0.06 27.80
N VAL A 42 15.23 0.79 27.14
CA VAL A 42 15.46 0.68 25.69
C VAL A 42 16.42 -0.47 25.45
N LEU A 43 15.91 -1.55 24.87
CA LEU A 43 16.69 -2.73 24.50
C LEU A 43 17.50 -2.48 23.23
N ARG A 44 16.89 -1.80 22.26
CA ARG A 44 17.48 -1.51 20.96
C ARG A 44 16.90 -0.22 20.41
N GLN A 45 17.71 0.55 19.72
CA GLN A 45 17.27 1.73 18.98
C GLN A 45 17.92 1.78 17.60
N ALA A 46 17.16 2.22 16.62
CA ALA A 46 17.66 2.68 15.33
C ALA A 46 17.30 4.16 15.16
N MET A 47 18.29 4.95 14.73
CA MET A 47 18.12 6.36 14.41
C MET A 47 18.45 6.58 12.94
N GLY A 48 17.57 7.26 12.22
CA GLY A 48 17.74 7.62 10.82
C GLY A 48 17.67 9.14 10.63
N ASN A 49 18.21 9.62 9.51
CA ASN A 49 17.94 11.00 9.09
C ASN A 49 16.43 11.14 8.87
N GLY A 50 15.80 12.07 9.59
CA GLY A 50 14.36 12.05 9.72
C GLY A 50 13.69 13.03 8.78
N SER A 51 12.82 12.50 7.93
CA SER A 51 11.67 13.28 7.46
C SER A 51 10.47 13.04 8.40
N GLU A 52 9.44 13.88 8.29
CA GLU A 52 8.27 13.82 9.16
C GLU A 52 7.52 12.48 8.98
N ILE A 53 7.19 11.82 10.09
CA ILE A 53 6.36 10.61 10.08
C ILE A 53 4.91 11.03 9.85
N HIS A 54 4.33 10.63 8.72
CA HIS A 54 2.93 10.92 8.41
C HIS A 54 2.02 9.70 8.62
N SER A 55 2.56 8.49 8.68
CA SER A 55 1.75 7.27 8.86
C SER A 55 2.50 6.19 9.64
N LEU A 56 1.80 5.55 10.56
CA LEU A 56 2.29 4.49 11.43
C LEU A 56 1.19 3.44 11.61
N ALA A 57 1.53 2.16 11.44
CA ALA A 57 0.61 1.07 11.73
C ALA A 57 1.34 -0.10 12.39
N ARG A 58 0.66 -0.78 13.31
CA ARG A 58 1.13 -2.03 13.91
C ARG A 58 0.89 -3.17 12.92
N THR A 59 1.89 -4.01 12.71
CA THR A 59 1.76 -5.22 11.88
C THR A 59 1.14 -6.37 12.69
N TYR A 60 0.53 -7.34 12.00
CA TYR A 60 -0.17 -8.45 12.68
C TYR A 60 0.75 -9.32 13.55
N ASP A 61 2.03 -9.41 13.18
CA ASP A 61 3.08 -10.15 13.88
C ASP A 61 3.69 -9.39 15.06
N GLY A 62 3.18 -8.18 15.36
CA GLY A 62 3.60 -7.37 16.51
C GLY A 62 4.75 -6.39 16.22
N GLY A 63 5.19 -6.28 14.98
CA GLY A 63 6.06 -5.20 14.50
C GLY A 63 5.29 -3.90 14.20
N ALA A 64 5.91 -3.04 13.39
CA ALA A 64 5.27 -1.85 12.83
C ALA A 64 5.81 -1.50 11.44
N VAL A 65 4.99 -0.75 10.71
CA VAL A 65 5.39 -0.07 9.48
C VAL A 65 5.25 1.43 9.66
N VAL A 66 6.25 2.17 9.19
CA VAL A 66 6.35 3.62 9.36
C VAL A 66 6.62 4.24 8.00
N ALA A 67 5.82 5.23 7.61
CA ALA A 67 6.03 5.98 6.39
C ALA A 67 6.28 7.44 6.70
N THR A 68 7.23 7.99 5.96
CA THR A 68 7.66 9.38 6.06
C THR A 68 7.66 10.02 4.66
N ASN A 69 7.92 11.32 4.61
CA ASN A 69 7.94 12.05 3.36
C ASN A 69 9.06 11.59 2.39
N GLN A 70 10.02 10.78 2.85
CA GLN A 70 11.18 10.34 2.06
C GLN A 70 11.44 8.83 2.13
N GLU A 71 10.98 8.17 3.20
CA GLU A 71 11.41 6.82 3.56
C GLU A 71 10.25 6.00 4.11
N PHE A 72 10.36 4.68 3.93
CA PHE A 72 9.48 3.67 4.48
C PHE A 72 10.28 2.68 5.33
N TYR A 73 9.77 2.36 6.51
CA TYR A 73 10.41 1.47 7.47
C TYR A 73 9.52 0.27 7.77
N ILE A 74 10.12 -0.91 7.73
CA ILE A 74 9.55 -2.16 8.26
C ILE A 74 10.32 -2.51 9.53
N VAL A 75 9.60 -2.61 10.64
CA VAL A 75 10.18 -2.83 11.95
C VAL A 75 9.62 -4.10 12.54
N SER A 76 10.49 -5.08 12.76
CA SER A 76 10.21 -6.30 13.52
C SER A 76 10.95 -6.26 14.84
N ILE A 77 10.73 -7.26 15.71
CA ILE A 77 11.41 -7.36 17.01
C ILE A 77 12.94 -7.44 16.91
N ASP A 78 13.48 -7.93 15.79
CA ASP A 78 14.92 -8.17 15.62
C ASP A 78 15.54 -7.34 14.49
N SER A 79 14.74 -6.71 13.64
CA SER A 79 15.21 -6.02 12.45
C SER A 79 14.48 -4.70 12.18
N VAL A 80 15.23 -3.77 11.59
CA VAL A 80 14.70 -2.53 11.01
C VAL A 80 15.19 -2.49 9.56
N GLN A 81 14.25 -2.52 8.62
CA GLN A 81 14.53 -2.33 7.20
C GLN A 81 14.06 -0.95 6.78
N MET A 82 14.88 -0.24 6.02
CA MET A 82 14.55 1.06 5.46
C MET A 82 14.56 0.98 3.93
N GLN A 83 13.58 1.62 3.31
CA GLN A 83 13.46 1.75 1.87
C GLN A 83 13.26 3.23 1.54
N ALA A 84 13.98 3.74 0.54
CA ALA A 84 13.95 5.15 0.14
C ALA A 84 12.72 5.47 -0.73
N PHE A 85 11.53 5.27 -0.15
CA PHE A 85 10.25 5.51 -0.79
C PHE A 85 9.53 6.69 -0.14
N ALA A 86 9.35 7.76 -0.93
CA ALA A 86 8.57 8.91 -0.54
C ALA A 86 7.07 8.63 -0.70
N SER A 87 6.28 9.04 0.29
CA SER A 87 4.82 9.00 0.22
C SER A 87 4.20 10.18 0.96
N THR A 88 2.88 10.31 0.81
CA THR A 88 2.05 11.30 1.53
C THR A 88 1.11 10.62 2.51
N VAL A 89 0.67 9.40 2.17
CA VAL A 89 -0.17 8.55 3.01
C VAL A 89 0.29 7.11 2.82
N MET A 90 0.35 6.36 3.92
CA MET A 90 0.50 4.91 3.88
C MET A 90 -0.70 4.25 4.57
N VAL A 91 -1.16 3.15 3.97
CA VAL A 91 -2.22 2.30 4.53
C VAL A 91 -1.71 0.87 4.64
N TYR A 92 -1.80 0.30 5.84
CA TYR A 92 -1.43 -1.09 6.09
C TYR A 92 -2.63 -2.02 5.94
N GLU A 93 -2.48 -3.03 5.10
CA GLU A 93 -3.42 -4.10 4.84
C GLU A 93 -3.01 -5.35 5.63
N CYS A 94 -3.68 -5.57 6.76
CA CYS A 94 -3.37 -6.68 7.66
C CYS A 94 -3.59 -8.06 7.03
N GLU A 95 -4.65 -8.23 6.22
CA GLU A 95 -5.08 -9.54 5.70
C GLU A 95 -4.01 -10.22 4.83
N HIS A 96 -3.34 -9.42 4.00
CA HIS A 96 -2.30 -9.90 3.10
C HIS A 96 -0.89 -9.48 3.52
N ASN A 97 -0.76 -8.81 4.67
CA ASN A 97 0.48 -8.22 5.18
C ASN A 97 1.18 -7.29 4.18
N ARG A 98 0.44 -6.28 3.68
CA ARG A 98 0.95 -5.35 2.65
C ARG A 98 0.82 -3.90 3.12
N ALA A 99 1.71 -3.03 2.66
CA ALA A 99 1.54 -1.59 2.78
C ALA A 99 1.32 -0.94 1.41
N TRP A 100 0.38 0.00 1.36
CA TRP A 100 0.07 0.81 0.18
C TRP A 100 0.53 2.23 0.42
N LEU A 101 1.45 2.72 -0.39
CA LEU A 101 2.04 4.04 -0.30
C LEU A 101 1.54 4.91 -1.45
N PHE A 102 0.93 6.03 -1.09
CA PHE A 102 0.35 6.98 -2.03
C PHE A 102 1.25 8.20 -2.18
N GLY A 103 1.59 8.51 -3.43
CA GLY A 103 2.32 9.73 -3.76
C GLY A 103 1.45 10.99 -3.66
N ALA A 104 2.02 12.11 -4.09
CA ALA A 104 1.30 13.38 -4.16
C ALA A 104 0.26 13.40 -5.29
N ARG A 105 -0.59 14.43 -5.32
CA ARG A 105 -1.49 14.66 -6.45
C ARG A 105 -0.71 14.69 -7.76
N GLY A 106 -1.22 13.99 -8.76
CA GLY A 106 -0.57 13.81 -10.07
C GLY A 106 0.40 12.63 -10.15
N SER A 107 0.62 11.87 -9.07
CA SER A 107 1.35 10.60 -9.16
C SER A 107 0.65 9.63 -10.10
N GLU A 108 1.42 8.99 -10.98
CA GLU A 108 0.91 8.05 -11.99
C GLU A 108 0.88 6.60 -11.49
N SER A 109 1.38 6.35 -10.28
CA SER A 109 1.40 5.02 -9.69
C SER A 109 1.22 5.05 -8.17
N ILE A 110 0.83 3.90 -7.63
CA ILE A 110 0.80 3.59 -6.20
C ILE A 110 1.86 2.53 -5.94
N LEU A 111 2.58 2.64 -4.83
CA LEU A 111 3.55 1.63 -4.44
C LEU A 111 2.91 0.65 -3.45
N ARG A 112 3.09 -0.64 -3.70
CA ARG A 112 2.65 -1.72 -2.81
C ARG A 112 3.88 -2.46 -2.30
N ILE A 113 3.95 -2.71 -1.00
CA ILE A 113 5.08 -3.38 -0.36
C ILE A 113 4.56 -4.61 0.37
N ASP A 114 5.14 -5.78 0.10
CA ASP A 114 4.94 -6.98 0.92
C ASP A 114 5.83 -6.86 2.16
N ILE A 115 5.22 -6.88 3.35
CA ILE A 115 5.94 -6.62 4.60
C ILE A 115 6.79 -7.82 5.02
N SER A 116 6.43 -9.03 4.60
CA SER A 116 7.16 -10.25 4.94
C SER A 116 8.47 -10.35 4.15
N THR A 117 8.43 -9.99 2.86
CA THR A 117 9.60 -10.09 1.97
C THR A 117 10.35 -8.76 1.82
N GLY A 118 9.68 -7.64 2.08
CA GLY A 118 10.18 -6.30 1.76
C GLY A 118 10.11 -5.97 0.27
N GLU A 119 9.57 -6.86 -0.57
CA GLU A 119 9.46 -6.63 -2.01
C GLU A 119 8.43 -5.55 -2.32
N SER A 120 8.78 -4.66 -3.24
CA SER A 120 7.90 -3.58 -3.68
C SER A 120 7.42 -3.80 -5.12
N THR A 121 6.18 -3.41 -5.38
CA THR A 121 5.57 -3.46 -6.71
C THR A 121 4.90 -2.12 -6.99
N SER A 122 5.27 -1.47 -8.09
CA SER A 122 4.58 -0.27 -8.57
C SER A 122 3.31 -0.67 -9.32
N LYS A 123 2.19 -0.02 -9.00
CA LYS A 123 0.90 -0.20 -9.65
C LYS A 123 0.54 1.07 -10.37
N ASN A 124 0.58 1.02 -11.70
CA ASN A 124 0.22 2.18 -12.52
C ASN A 124 -1.27 2.46 -12.39
N LEU A 125 -1.58 3.73 -12.20
CA LEU A 125 -2.95 4.23 -12.19
C LEU A 125 -3.42 4.43 -13.64
N PRO A 126 -4.72 4.23 -13.91
CA PRO A 126 -5.30 4.51 -15.23
C PRO A 126 -5.29 6.01 -15.57
N TYR A 127 -5.21 6.87 -14.56
CA TYR A 127 -5.04 8.32 -14.66
C TYR A 127 -4.25 8.83 -13.45
N PRO A 128 -3.52 9.96 -13.57
CA PRO A 128 -2.80 10.53 -12.45
C PRO A 128 -3.69 10.76 -11.23
N LEU A 129 -3.14 10.57 -10.03
CA LEU A 129 -3.87 10.68 -8.76
C LEU A 129 -4.57 12.05 -8.67
N PRO A 130 -5.91 12.10 -8.62
CA PRO A 130 -6.64 13.35 -8.79
C PRO A 130 -6.66 14.23 -7.53
N LEU A 131 -6.35 13.65 -6.37
CA LEU A 131 -6.38 14.31 -5.07
C LEU A 131 -5.03 14.29 -4.38
N GLN A 132 -4.82 15.26 -3.50
CA GLN A 132 -3.73 15.24 -2.52
C GLN A 132 -4.18 14.41 -1.31
N SER A 133 -3.64 13.21 -1.19
CA SER A 133 -3.99 12.27 -0.12
C SER A 133 -3.66 12.83 1.25
N THR A 134 -4.56 12.65 2.22
CA THR A 134 -4.38 13.05 3.62
C THR A 134 -4.64 11.93 4.61
N ALA A 135 -5.52 10.99 4.24
CA ALA A 135 -5.84 9.83 5.07
C ALA A 135 -6.26 8.66 4.20
N GLY A 136 -6.10 7.45 4.73
CA GLY A 136 -6.54 6.24 4.05
C GLY A 136 -7.00 5.18 5.03
N MET A 137 -7.92 4.32 4.57
CA MET A 137 -8.42 3.20 5.35
C MET A 137 -8.82 2.04 4.44
N ILE A 138 -8.86 0.85 5.01
CA ILE A 138 -9.40 -0.35 4.34
C ILE A 138 -10.68 -0.73 5.06
N GLU A 139 -11.75 -0.92 4.30
CA GLU A 139 -13.02 -1.44 4.78
C GLU A 139 -13.46 -2.60 3.86
N GLY A 140 -13.42 -3.82 4.40
CA GLY A 140 -13.56 -5.04 3.61
C GLY A 140 -12.48 -5.11 2.53
N ASP A 141 -12.90 -5.34 1.30
CA ASP A 141 -12.01 -5.48 0.13
C ASP A 141 -11.67 -4.15 -0.56
N VAL A 142 -12.03 -3.01 0.05
CA VAL A 142 -11.88 -1.69 -0.58
C VAL A 142 -10.95 -0.81 0.24
N LEU A 143 -9.91 -0.29 -0.43
CA LEU A 143 -9.00 0.72 0.09
C LEU A 143 -9.50 2.11 -0.30
N TYR A 144 -9.89 2.91 0.68
CA TYR A 144 -10.30 4.30 0.50
C TYR A 144 -9.15 5.23 0.80
N ILE A 145 -8.97 6.24 -0.06
CA ILE A 145 -8.07 7.36 0.17
C ILE A 145 -8.88 8.65 0.11
N HIS A 146 -8.74 9.44 1.16
CA HIS A 146 -9.38 10.73 1.32
C HIS A 146 -8.34 11.84 1.14
N GLY A 147 -8.79 12.97 0.61
CA GLY A 147 -7.93 14.13 0.45
C GLY A 147 -8.66 15.31 -0.16
N PHE A 148 -7.90 16.18 -0.82
CA PHE A 148 -8.43 17.37 -1.46
C PHE A 148 -8.06 17.42 -2.94
N ASP A 149 -9.02 17.83 -3.78
CA ASP A 149 -8.83 18.02 -5.21
C ASP A 149 -7.94 19.26 -5.53
N SER A 150 -7.83 19.61 -6.82
CA SER A 150 -7.09 20.80 -7.25
C SER A 150 -7.70 22.13 -6.79
N ASN A 151 -8.99 22.15 -6.45
CA ASN A 151 -9.72 23.32 -5.97
C ASN A 151 -9.77 23.38 -4.42
N GLY A 152 -9.15 22.43 -3.72
CA GLY A 152 -9.20 22.32 -2.26
C GLY A 152 -10.51 21.76 -1.74
N LYS A 153 -11.34 21.14 -2.59
CA LYS A 153 -12.58 20.47 -2.17
C LYS A 153 -12.26 19.05 -1.72
N ALA A 154 -12.88 18.63 -0.62
CA ALA A 154 -12.75 17.25 -0.13
C ALA A 154 -13.26 16.26 -1.19
N ASP A 155 -12.46 15.24 -1.45
CA ASP A 155 -12.77 14.17 -2.39
C ASP A 155 -12.21 12.83 -1.88
N ARG A 156 -12.61 11.73 -2.52
CA ARG A 156 -12.12 10.39 -2.22
C ARG A 156 -11.93 9.54 -3.46
N ILE A 157 -10.97 8.64 -3.41
CA ILE A 157 -10.85 7.52 -4.34
C ILE A 157 -10.99 6.20 -3.59
N SER A 158 -11.41 5.17 -4.31
CA SER A 158 -11.52 3.81 -3.80
C SER A 158 -10.79 2.86 -4.74
N LEU A 159 -10.01 1.95 -4.18
CA LEU A 159 -9.32 0.89 -4.90
C LEU A 159 -9.88 -0.46 -4.43
N ASP A 160 -10.38 -1.25 -5.37
CA ASP A 160 -10.82 -2.63 -5.11
C ASP A 160 -9.59 -3.55 -5.07
N LEU A 161 -9.35 -4.15 -3.90
CA LEU A 161 -8.18 -4.98 -3.62
C LEU A 161 -8.31 -6.40 -4.21
N THR A 162 -9.51 -6.82 -4.63
CA THR A 162 -9.78 -8.18 -5.14
C THR A 162 -9.40 -8.35 -6.62
N LEU A 163 -9.39 -7.27 -7.39
CA LEU A 163 -9.16 -7.28 -8.84
C LEU A 163 -7.82 -7.93 -9.22
N GLU A 164 -6.79 -7.77 -8.39
CA GLU A 164 -5.47 -8.33 -8.67
C GLU A 164 -5.39 -9.85 -8.50
N GLY A 165 -6.14 -10.40 -7.55
CA GLY A 165 -6.22 -11.83 -7.34
C GLY A 165 -6.79 -12.55 -8.57
N SER A 166 -7.80 -11.94 -9.23
CA SER A 166 -8.51 -12.56 -10.36
C SER A 166 -7.64 -12.73 -11.62
N LEU A 167 -6.78 -11.75 -11.94
CA LEU A 167 -5.88 -11.80 -13.09
C LEU A 167 -4.63 -12.65 -12.82
N SER A 168 -4.03 -12.52 -11.64
CA SER A 168 -2.83 -13.29 -11.26
C SER A 168 -3.12 -14.76 -11.00
N SER A 169 -4.33 -15.14 -10.57
CA SER A 169 -4.66 -16.53 -10.26
C SER A 169 -4.97 -17.39 -11.49
N GLY A 170 -4.77 -16.86 -12.71
CA GLY A 170 -5.10 -17.54 -13.98
C GLY A 170 -6.60 -17.69 -14.26
N ARG A 171 -7.47 -17.25 -13.34
CA ARG A 171 -8.94 -17.33 -13.48
C ARG A 171 -9.44 -16.38 -14.56
N GLY A 172 -8.88 -15.18 -14.66
CA GLY A 172 -9.19 -14.24 -15.75
C GLY A 172 -8.89 -14.82 -17.13
N PHE A 173 -7.72 -15.46 -17.29
CA PHE A 173 -7.36 -16.15 -18.53
C PHE A 173 -8.30 -17.31 -18.85
N LEU A 174 -8.62 -18.14 -17.86
CA LEU A 174 -9.51 -19.29 -18.05
C LEU A 174 -10.93 -18.86 -18.44
N ASN A 175 -11.45 -17.80 -17.81
CA ASN A 175 -12.75 -17.22 -18.15
C ASN A 175 -12.77 -16.64 -19.57
N PHE A 176 -11.71 -15.94 -19.96
CA PHE A 176 -11.59 -15.43 -21.33
C PHE A 176 -11.51 -16.56 -22.35
N ALA A 177 -10.71 -17.60 -22.11
CA ALA A 177 -10.62 -18.77 -22.97
C ALA A 177 -11.98 -19.49 -23.09
N PHE A 178 -12.73 -19.61 -21.98
CA PHE A 178 -14.06 -20.19 -21.98
C PHE A 178 -15.03 -19.39 -22.86
N ILE A 179 -15.00 -18.05 -22.79
CA ILE A 179 -15.82 -17.18 -23.64
C ILE A 179 -15.44 -17.37 -25.12
N VAL A 180 -14.15 -17.38 -25.45
CA VAL A 180 -13.68 -17.55 -26.84
C VAL A 180 -14.12 -18.88 -27.42
N VAL A 181 -13.92 -19.99 -26.68
CA VAL A 181 -14.36 -21.33 -27.13
C VAL A 181 -15.87 -21.39 -27.25
N GLY A 182 -16.61 -20.83 -26.29
CA GLY A 182 -18.07 -20.76 -26.33
C GLY A 182 -18.60 -20.01 -27.56
N VAL A 183 -18.00 -18.86 -27.90
CA VAL A 183 -18.37 -18.07 -29.09
C VAL A 183 -18.10 -18.86 -30.37
N ILE A 184 -16.96 -19.55 -30.45
CA ILE A 184 -16.65 -20.42 -31.60
C ILE A 184 -17.72 -21.50 -31.73
N MET A 185 -18.04 -22.23 -30.65
CA MET A 185 -19.04 -23.29 -30.68
C MET A 185 -20.42 -22.79 -31.13
N ILE A 186 -20.86 -21.63 -30.62
CA ILE A 186 -22.13 -21.01 -31.02
C ILE A 186 -22.10 -20.64 -32.50
N ALA A 187 -21.01 -20.04 -32.99
CA ALA A 187 -20.86 -19.67 -34.39
C ALA A 187 -20.89 -20.90 -35.32
N THR A 188 -20.20 -21.98 -34.96
CA THR A 188 -20.20 -23.21 -35.77
C THR A 188 -21.59 -23.87 -35.79
N GLN A 189 -22.29 -23.90 -34.66
CA GLN A 189 -23.65 -24.43 -34.62
C GLN A 189 -24.65 -23.58 -35.42
N ALA A 190 -24.55 -22.25 -35.32
CA ALA A 190 -25.37 -21.34 -36.10
C ALA A 190 -25.13 -21.54 -37.61
N TYR A 191 -23.86 -21.64 -38.02
CA TYR A 191 -23.49 -21.92 -39.41
C TYR A 191 -24.10 -23.24 -39.91
N LEU A 192 -23.93 -24.33 -39.15
CA LEU A 192 -24.46 -25.64 -39.52
C LEU A 192 -26.00 -25.67 -39.58
N MET A 193 -26.68 -24.95 -38.68
CA MET A 193 -28.14 -24.82 -38.72
C MET A 193 -28.60 -24.08 -39.97
N VAL A 194 -27.93 -22.99 -40.36
CA VAL A 194 -28.24 -22.23 -41.58
C VAL A 194 -27.98 -23.08 -42.83
N GLU A 195 -26.85 -23.77 -42.90
CA GLU A 195 -26.52 -24.67 -44.00
C GLU A 195 -27.56 -25.79 -44.16
N LYS A 196 -27.94 -26.44 -43.06
CA LYS A 196 -28.97 -27.49 -43.06
C LYS A 196 -30.34 -26.95 -43.48
N ALA A 197 -30.71 -25.76 -43.02
CA ALA A 197 -31.96 -25.10 -43.42
C ALA A 197 -31.98 -24.74 -44.91
N MET A 198 -30.84 -24.29 -45.48
CA MET A 198 -30.72 -24.02 -46.91
C MET A 198 -30.81 -25.28 -47.77
N HIS A 199 -30.22 -26.40 -47.31
CA HIS A 199 -30.32 -27.68 -48.01
C HIS A 199 -31.73 -28.26 -48.00
N LEU A 200 -32.46 -28.15 -46.87
CA LEU A 200 -33.88 -28.55 -46.77
C LEU A 200 -34.81 -27.72 -47.66
N LYS A 201 -34.44 -26.49 -48.00
CA LYS A 201 -35.24 -25.60 -48.86
C LYS A 201 -35.02 -25.81 -50.37
N LYS A 202 -33.98 -26.58 -50.73
CA LYS A 202 -33.61 -26.92 -52.13
C LYS A 202 -34.05 -28.33 -52.56
N ALA A 203 -34.51 -29.17 -51.62
CA ALA A 203 -35.12 -30.46 -51.88
C ALA A 203 -36.65 -30.32 -51.99
#